data_AF-A0A6B1D5F7-F1
#
_entry.id   AF-A0A6B1D5F7-F1
#
_cell.length_a   1.000
_cell.length_b   1.000
_cell.length_c   1.000
_cell.angle_alpha   90.00
_cell.angle_beta   90.00
_cell.angle_gamma   90.00
#
_symmetry.space_group_name_H-M   'P 1'
#
loop_
_entity.id
_entity.type
_entity.pdbx_description
1 polymer ?
#
loop_
_entity_poly.entity_id
_entity_poly.type
_entity_poly.pdbx_seq_one_letter_code
_entity_poly.pdbx_strand_id
1 'polypeptide(L)' 'MSDCTECGTWNPDDKEVCWRCQTVLPRPVEKKPKRRLMILGMPVWVWIVVGLIFVLPLFGQCAQLGVPAG' A
#
# COMPACT_ATOMS: atom_id res chain seq x y z
N MET A 1 -15.25 -2.69 18.03
CA MET A 1 -16.50 -2.15 18.58
C MET A 1 -17.43 -1.75 17.46
N SER A 2 -18.48 -2.52 17.21
CA SER A 2 -19.54 -2.12 16.29
C SER A 2 -20.87 -2.02 17.02
N ASP A 3 -21.44 -0.82 17.06
CA ASP A 3 -22.86 -0.66 17.37
C ASP A 3 -23.70 -1.15 16.18
N CYS A 4 -24.83 -1.79 16.46
CA CYS A 4 -25.74 -2.26 15.42
C CYS A 4 -26.32 -1.06 14.65
N THR A 5 -26.23 -1.09 13.32
CA THR A 5 -26.71 -0.01 12.44
C THR A 5 -28.23 0.16 12.44
N GLU A 6 -28.98 -0.88 12.81
CA GLU A 6 -30.45 -0.85 12.81
C GLU A 6 -31.04 -0.37 14.14
N CYS A 7 -30.52 -0.88 15.28
CA CYS A 7 -31.12 -0.61 16.59
C CYS A 7 -30.21 0.15 17.56
N GLY A 8 -28.99 0.52 17.13
CA GLY A 8 -28.02 1.28 17.93
C GLY A 8 -27.52 0.56 19.19
N THR A 9 -27.78 -0.74 19.33
CA THR A 9 -27.31 -1.50 20.49
C THR A 9 -25.84 -1.86 20.30
N TRP A 10 -25.08 -1.80 21.39
CA TRP A 10 -23.71 -2.29 21.40
C TRP A 10 -23.66 -3.80 21.14
N ASN A 11 -22.73 -4.24 20.30
CA ASN A 11 -22.55 -5.64 19.95
C ASN A 11 -21.06 -6.06 20.01
N PRO A 12 -20.75 -7.26 20.54
CA PRO A 12 -19.40 -7.80 20.50
C PRO A 12 -18.87 -7.99 19.07
N ASP A 13 -17.55 -7.87 18.88
CA ASP A 13 -16.90 -7.91 17.55
C ASP A 13 -16.90 -9.30 16.90
N ASP A 14 -17.17 -10.36 17.67
CA ASP A 14 -17.18 -11.76 17.21
C ASP A 14 -18.55 -12.23 16.67
N LYS A 15 -19.60 -11.42 16.76
CA LYS A 15 -20.95 -11.84 16.35
C LYS A 15 -21.26 -11.44 14.91
N GLU A 16 -21.81 -12.39 14.16
CA GLU A 16 -22.33 -12.13 12.81
C GLU A 16 -23.77 -11.56 12.83
N VAL A 17 -24.45 -11.63 13.98
CA VAL A 17 -25.85 -11.23 14.15
C VAL A 17 -26.00 -10.39 15.42
N CYS A 18 -26.80 -9.34 15.35
CA CYS A 18 -27.13 -8.51 16.50
C CYS A 18 -27.94 -9.32 17.52
N TRP A 19 -27.46 -9.41 18.76
CA TRP A 19 -28.12 -10.17 19.82
C TRP A 19 -29.51 -9.63 20.19
N ARG A 20 -29.80 -8.36 19.88
CA ARG A 20 -31.06 -7.69 20.23
C ARG A 20 -32.12 -7.78 19.14
N CYS A 21 -31.80 -7.35 17.91
CA CYS A 21 -32.77 -7.27 16.81
C CYS A 21 -32.62 -8.38 15.76
N GLN A 22 -31.67 -9.30 15.95
CA GLN A 22 -31.41 -10.43 15.04
C GLN A 22 -31.02 -10.04 13.60
N THR A 23 -30.64 -8.77 13.38
CA THR A 23 -30.12 -8.31 12.09
C THR A 23 -28.69 -8.81 11.86
N VAL A 24 -28.34 -9.11 10.61
CA VAL A 24 -26.95 -9.47 10.23
C VAL A 24 -26.06 -8.24 10.37
N LEU A 25 -24.97 -8.37 11.13
CA LEU A 25 -24.01 -7.30 11.33
C LEU A 25 -23.04 -7.21 10.15
N PRO A 26 -22.58 -6.00 9.79
CA PRO A 26 -21.57 -5.85 8.76
C PRO A 26 -20.27 -6.50 9.23
N ARG A 27 -19.81 -7.53 8.49
CA ARG A 27 -18.50 -8.16 8.78
C ARG A 27 -17.40 -7.11 8.64
N PRO A 28 -16.47 -7.00 9.60
CA PRO A 28 -15.29 -6.18 9.40
C PRO A 28 -14.56 -6.70 8.15
N VAL A 29 -14.50 -5.87 7.11
CA VAL A 29 -13.78 -6.22 5.89
C VAL A 29 -12.31 -6.33 6.29
N GLU A 30 -11.76 -7.55 6.25
CA GLU A 30 -10.33 -7.74 6.45
C GLU A 30 -9.59 -6.83 5.47
N LYS A 31 -8.93 -5.82 6.00
CA LYS A 31 -8.04 -4.98 5.20
C LYS A 31 -6.89 -5.87 4.78
N LYS A 32 -6.97 -6.44 3.57
CA LYS A 32 -5.88 -7.24 3.00
C LYS A 32 -4.58 -6.43 3.15
N PRO A 33 -3.53 -6.98 3.75
CA PRO A 33 -2.28 -6.25 3.92
C PRO A 33 -1.81 -5.79 2.54
N LYS A 34 -1.52 -4.49 2.41
CA LYS A 34 -1.04 -3.89 1.16
C LYS A 34 0.29 -4.56 0.82
N ARG A 35 0.27 -5.57 -0.06
CA ARG A 35 1.48 -6.28 -0.48
C ARG A 35 2.39 -5.26 -1.16
N ARG A 36 3.60 -5.07 -0.62
CA ARG A 36 4.64 -4.30 -1.31
C ARG A 36 5.02 -5.06 -2.57
N LEU A 37 5.06 -4.35 -3.69
CA LEU A 37 5.47 -4.93 -4.97
C LEU A 37 6.97 -5.29 -4.86
N MET A 38 7.27 -6.57 -5.08
CA MET A 38 8.60 -7.15 -4.98
C MET A 38 9.01 -7.69 -6.35
N ILE A 39 10.26 -7.45 -6.75
CA ILE A 39 10.88 -7.97 -7.96
C ILE A 39 12.18 -8.65 -7.51
N LEU A 40 12.39 -9.91 -7.89
CA LEU A 40 13.58 -10.70 -7.54
C LEU A 40 13.90 -10.67 -6.03
N GLY A 41 12.87 -10.71 -5.17
CA GLY A 41 13.04 -10.69 -3.71
C GLY A 41 13.35 -9.32 -3.10
N MET A 42 13.46 -8.27 -3.91
CA MET A 42 13.68 -6.89 -3.44
C MET A 42 12.47 -5.99 -3.76
N PRO A 43 12.18 -5.00 -2.91
CA PRO A 43 11.09 -4.06 -3.17
C PRO A 43 11.41 -3.17 -4.37
N VAL A 44 10.38 -2.81 -5.15
CA VAL A 44 10.54 -2.07 -6.43
C VAL A 44 11.36 -0.79 -6.33
N TRP A 45 11.31 -0.06 -5.21
CA TRP A 45 12.08 1.17 -5.07
C TRP A 45 13.60 0.92 -5.19
N VAL A 46 14.08 -0.25 -4.77
CA VAL A 46 15.50 -0.61 -4.86
C VAL A 46 15.91 -0.68 -6.33
N TRP A 47 15.07 -1.26 -7.18
CA TRP A 47 15.30 -1.33 -8.63
C TRP A 47 15.27 0.04 -9.30
N ILE A 48 14.42 0.96 -8.82
CA ILE A 48 14.42 2.35 -9.29
C ILE A 48 15.78 3.00 -8.98
N VAL A 49 16.30 2.84 -7.75
CA VAL A 49 17.62 3.38 -7.36
C VAL A 49 18.74 2.77 -8.19
N VAL A 50 18.74 1.44 -8.37
CA VAL A 50 19.72 0.75 -9.21
C VAL A 50 19.67 1.30 -10.65
N GLY A 51 18.47 1.42 -11.23
CA GLY A 51 18.30 2.01 -12.55
C GLY A 51 18.86 3.43 -12.66
N LEU A 52 18.58 4.29 -11.66
CA LEU A 52 19.11 5.66 -11.62
C LEU A 52 20.65 5.69 -11.59
N ILE A 53 21.29 4.80 -10.83
CA ILE A 53 22.77 4.73 -10.76
C ILE A 53 23.38 4.46 -12.14
N PHE A 54 22.74 3.62 -12.97
CA PHE A 54 23.24 3.34 -14.31
C PHE A 54 22.84 4.40 -15.34
N VAL A 55 21.69 5.06 -15.15
CA VAL A 55 21.13 6.03 -16.11
C VAL A 55 21.75 7.42 -15.94
N LEU A 56 21.97 7.89 -14.71
CA LEU A 56 22.51 9.23 -14.42
C LEU A 56 23.88 9.49 -15.08
N PRO A 57 24.86 8.56 -15.08
CA PRO A 57 26.14 8.77 -15.75
C PRO A 57 26.03 8.86 -17.27
N LEU A 58 25.05 8.18 -17.88
CA LEU A 58 24.81 8.27 -19.33
C LEU A 58 24.32 9.66 -19.72
N PHE A 59 23.46 10.26 -18.90
CA PHE A 59 23.04 11.65 -19.08
C PHE A 59 24.17 12.65 -18.81
N GLY A 60 25.05 12.36 -17.83
CA GLY A 60 26.23 13.18 -17.55
C GLY A 60 27.20 13.27 -18.73
N GLN A 61 27.40 12.15 -19.44
CA GLN A 61 28.25 12.11 -20.65
C GLN A 61 27.71 13.01 -21.77
N CYS A 62 26.38 13.05 -21.97
CA CYS A 62 25.75 13.96 -22.92
C CYS A 62 25.91 15.44 -22.52
N ALA A 63 25.93 15.76 -21.22
CA ALA A 63 26.12 17.12 -20.73
C ALA A 63 27.58 17.59 -20.84
N GLN A 64 28.56 16.70 -20.72
CA GLN A 64 29.98 17.03 -20.80
C GLN A 64 30.50 17.20 -22.24
N LEU A 65 29.84 16.59 -23.24
CA LEU A 65 30.18 16.78 -24.65
C LEU A 65 29.89 18.19 -25.20
N GLY A 66 29.16 19.03 -24.45
CA GLY A 66 28.85 20.42 -24.80
C GLY A 66 29.60 21.49 -24.00
N VAL A 67 30.44 21.11 -23.02
CA VAL A 67 31.21 22.05 -22.21
C VAL A 67 32.65 22.06 -22.71
N PRO A 68 33.11 23.10 -23.45
CA PRO A 68 34.52 23.22 -23.75
C PRO A 68 35.29 23.31 -22.44
N ALA A 69 36.30 22.46 -22.27
CA ALA A 69 37.30 22.61 -21.22
C ALA A 69 38.08 23.90 -21.50
N GLY A 70 37.61 25.00 -20.93
CA GLY A 70 38.30 26.29 -20.85
C GLY A 70 38.98 26.43 -19.50
#